data_AF-A0A8T7I074-F1
#
_entry.id   AF-A0A8T7I074-F1
#
_cell.length_a   1.000
_cell.length_b   1.000
_cell.length_c   1.000
_cell.angle_alpha   90.00
_cell.angle_beta   90.00
_cell.angle_gamma   90.00
#
_symmetry.space_group_name_H-M   'P 1'
#
loop_
_entity.id
_entity.type
_entity.pdbx_description
1 polymer ?
#
loop_
_entity_poly.entity_id
_entity_poly.type
_entity_poly.pdbx_seq_one_letter_code
_entity_poly.pdbx_strand_id
1 'polypeptide(L)'
;MQKSFIFITVLLVSMLVLISCQSSNDDSKNTDARADTTAVIPNTDSASGDVKTMPEHLQAIAWVKSADASKDLKQAIANKDFRFFVLAARAPVVPGVDPKQASELLSKCGQKFLPGMGDVLVDDEHAKLHAKGIEYAKQYNQQLQPMCSELKQ
;
A
#
# COMPACT_ATOMS: atom_id res chain seq x y z
N MET A 1 32.59 -34.57 -31.01
CA MET A 1 33.86 -33.84 -30.85
C MET A 1 33.69 -32.44 -31.42
N GLN A 2 34.28 -31.44 -30.75
CA GLN A 2 34.36 -29.99 -31.05
C GLN A 2 33.09 -29.14 -30.80
N LYS A 3 33.13 -28.01 -30.08
CA LYS A 3 34.07 -27.40 -29.12
C LYS A 3 33.26 -26.25 -28.45
N SER A 4 33.34 -26.14 -27.13
CA SER A 4 32.90 -24.97 -26.35
C SER A 4 33.70 -23.70 -26.69
N PHE A 5 33.31 -22.58 -26.07
CA PHE A 5 33.98 -21.28 -25.91
C PHE A 5 33.44 -20.15 -26.79
N ILE A 6 32.47 -19.37 -26.28
CA ILE A 6 32.57 -17.90 -26.16
C ILE A 6 31.77 -17.45 -24.91
N PHE A 7 32.40 -17.56 -23.74
CA PHE A 7 32.05 -16.81 -22.52
C PHE A 7 32.99 -15.61 -22.44
N ILE A 8 32.74 -14.53 -23.20
CA ILE A 8 33.46 -13.25 -23.02
C ILE A 8 32.53 -12.12 -23.44
N THR A 9 31.85 -11.50 -22.48
CA THR A 9 31.52 -10.05 -22.45
C THR A 9 31.01 -9.71 -21.04
N VAL A 10 31.81 -10.05 -20.02
CA VAL A 10 31.77 -9.36 -18.74
C VAL A 10 32.77 -8.22 -18.86
N LEU A 11 32.30 -6.97 -18.95
CA LEU A 11 32.88 -5.74 -18.38
C LEU A 11 32.38 -4.49 -19.12
N LEU A 12 32.15 -3.42 -18.34
CA LEU A 12 31.85 -2.03 -18.71
C LEU A 12 30.33 -1.81 -18.95
N VAL A 13 29.59 -1.04 -18.15
CA VAL A 13 29.93 0.26 -17.54
C VAL A 13 29.14 0.43 -16.24
N SER A 14 29.87 0.66 -15.15
CA SER A 14 29.35 1.37 -13.97
C SER A 14 29.04 2.81 -14.38
N MET A 15 27.78 3.23 -14.28
CA MET A 15 27.47 4.64 -14.07
C MET A 15 26.54 4.76 -12.88
N LEU A 16 27.16 5.16 -11.76
CA LEU A 16 26.49 5.82 -10.65
C LEU A 16 25.69 7.00 -11.19
N VAL A 17 24.39 7.00 -10.92
CA VAL A 17 23.60 8.24 -10.95
C VAL A 17 23.27 8.57 -9.50
N LEU A 18 24.10 9.43 -8.90
CA LEU A 18 23.78 10.12 -7.65
C LEU A 18 22.80 11.24 -8.00
N ILE A 19 21.50 11.02 -7.72
CA ILE A 19 20.54 12.12 -7.69
C ILE A 19 20.64 12.75 -6.30
N SER A 20 21.20 13.95 -6.26
CA SER A 20 21.26 14.81 -5.09
C SER A 20 19.85 15.22 -4.64
N CYS A 21 19.55 15.07 -3.35
CA CYS A 21 18.44 15.75 -2.72
C CYS A 21 18.74 17.26 -2.65
N GLN A 22 17.87 18.10 -3.22
CA GLN A 22 17.78 19.51 -2.83
C GLN A 22 16.51 19.67 -1.98
N SER A 23 16.76 19.83 -0.67
CA SER A 23 15.82 20.38 0.30
C SER A 23 15.78 21.89 0.08
N SER A 24 14.60 22.45 -0.17
CA SER A 24 14.37 23.90 -0.09
C SER A 24 13.28 24.11 0.95
N ASN A 25 13.68 24.67 2.09
CA ASN A 25 12.80 25.24 3.10
C ASN A 25 12.51 26.68 2.67
N ASP A 26 11.25 26.99 2.42
CA ASP A 26 10.79 28.38 2.33
C ASP A 26 9.99 28.72 3.59
N ASP A 27 10.65 29.41 4.51
CA ASP A 27 10.04 30.15 5.61
C ASP A 27 9.35 31.40 5.06
N SER A 28 8.02 31.42 5.03
CA SER A 28 7.26 32.66 4.80
C SER A 28 6.64 33.14 6.10
N LYS A 29 7.39 34.01 6.77
CA LYS A 29 6.93 34.85 7.88
C LYS A 29 6.08 35.97 7.28
N ASN A 30 4.77 35.97 7.56
CA ASN A 30 3.96 37.18 7.43
C ASN A 30 3.44 37.61 8.79
N THR A 31 3.63 38.88 9.08
CA THR A 31 3.40 39.58 10.34
C THR A 31 2.27 40.58 10.13
N ASP A 32 1.38 40.67 11.12
CA ASP A 32 0.59 41.86 11.53
C ASP A 32 -0.55 42.33 10.58
N ALA A 33 -1.71 42.86 10.99
CA ALA A 33 -2.30 43.18 12.29
C ALA A 33 -3.84 43.42 12.16
N ARG A 34 -4.57 43.03 13.22
CA ARG A 34 -5.66 43.70 13.97
C ARG A 34 -6.65 44.69 13.30
N ALA A 35 -7.96 44.38 13.38
CA ALA A 35 -9.08 45.23 13.88
C ALA A 35 -10.42 44.45 13.74
N ASP A 36 -11.02 43.94 14.82
CA ASP A 36 -12.12 44.55 15.60
C ASP A 36 -13.41 44.87 14.81
N THR A 37 -14.45 44.03 14.96
CA THR A 37 -15.83 44.44 15.33
C THR A 37 -16.75 43.21 15.43
N THR A 38 -17.45 43.13 16.55
CA THR A 38 -18.50 42.18 16.95
C THR A 38 -19.76 42.24 16.08
N ALA A 39 -20.23 41.09 15.59
CA ALA A 39 -21.65 40.85 15.30
C ALA A 39 -21.98 39.35 15.44
N VAL A 40 -23.04 39.07 16.19
CA VAL A 40 -23.56 37.75 16.58
C VAL A 40 -24.56 37.23 15.53
N ILE A 41 -24.94 35.94 15.68
CA ILE A 41 -26.03 35.12 15.08
C ILE A 41 -25.66 34.33 13.78
N PRO A 42 -26.25 33.13 13.51
CA PRO A 42 -25.95 31.82 14.09
C PRO A 42 -25.55 30.74 13.05
N ASN A 43 -24.95 29.65 13.55
CA ASN A 43 -24.82 28.30 12.98
C ASN A 43 -25.20 28.10 11.51
N THR A 44 -24.17 28.13 10.67
CA THR A 44 -24.09 27.27 9.48
C THR A 44 -23.09 26.18 9.78
N ASP A 45 -23.58 24.94 9.94
CA ASP A 45 -22.78 23.71 9.89
C ASP A 45 -22.20 23.59 8.46
N SER A 46 -21.19 24.39 8.18
CA SER A 46 -20.38 24.27 6.98
C SER A 46 -19.18 23.42 7.33
N ALA A 47 -19.20 22.22 6.76
CA ALA A 47 -18.07 21.38 6.47
C ALA A 47 -16.75 22.17 6.29
N SER A 48 -15.99 22.24 7.37
CA SER A 48 -14.55 22.47 7.37
C SER A 48 -14.02 21.81 8.63
N GLY A 49 -14.02 20.49 8.60
CA GLY A 49 -13.22 19.72 9.54
C GLY A 49 -11.77 19.89 9.13
N ASP A 50 -11.06 20.74 9.84
CA ASP A 50 -9.62 20.87 9.81
C ASP A 50 -8.94 19.50 9.72
N VAL A 51 -7.86 19.41 8.94
CA VAL A 51 -6.92 18.29 8.93
C VAL A 51 -6.25 18.23 10.30
N LYS A 52 -6.99 17.73 11.30
CA LYS A 52 -6.50 17.50 12.64
C LYS A 52 -5.78 16.16 12.61
N THR A 53 -4.45 16.26 12.58
CA THR A 53 -3.40 15.26 12.79
C THR A 53 -3.93 13.84 13.07
N MET A 54 -3.94 13.00 12.04
CA MET A 54 -4.26 11.57 12.21
C MET A 54 -3.20 10.93 13.11
N PRO A 55 -3.59 10.18 14.16
CA PRO A 55 -2.68 9.42 15.00
C PRO A 55 -1.68 8.61 14.17
N GLU A 56 -0.42 8.60 14.59
CA GLU A 56 0.70 7.97 13.84
C GLU A 56 0.39 6.52 13.46
N HIS A 57 -0.17 5.74 14.38
CA HIS A 57 -0.50 4.33 14.14
C HIS A 57 -1.61 4.13 13.08
N LEU A 58 -2.42 5.15 12.81
CA LEU A 58 -3.45 5.11 11.78
C LEU A 58 -2.92 5.51 10.39
N GLN A 59 -1.78 6.21 10.32
CA GLN A 59 -1.25 6.70 9.04
C GLN A 59 -0.91 5.55 8.09
N ALA A 60 -0.28 4.49 8.61
CA ALA A 60 0.12 3.34 7.80
C ALA A 60 -1.06 2.51 7.25
N ILE A 61 -2.23 2.58 7.87
CA ILE A 61 -3.44 1.82 7.47
C ILE A 61 -4.52 2.71 6.84
N ALA A 62 -4.32 4.03 6.79
CA ALA A 62 -5.30 4.99 6.29
C ALA A 62 -5.74 4.74 4.83
N TRP A 63 -4.86 4.12 4.02
CA TRP A 63 -5.13 3.76 2.62
C TRP A 63 -6.41 2.91 2.47
N VAL A 64 -6.75 2.11 3.48
CA VAL A 64 -7.94 1.24 3.47
C VAL A 64 -9.24 2.05 3.35
N LYS A 65 -9.25 3.32 3.81
CA LYS A 65 -10.46 4.17 3.80
C LYS A 65 -11.00 4.42 2.38
N SER A 66 -10.14 4.35 1.36
CA SER A 66 -10.48 4.59 -0.05
C SER A 66 -10.11 3.42 -0.97
N ALA A 67 -9.75 2.27 -0.42
CA ALA A 67 -9.29 1.13 -1.19
C ALA A 67 -10.43 0.47 -1.97
N ASP A 68 -10.14 -0.01 -3.18
CA ASP A 68 -11.10 -0.74 -4.02
C ASP A 68 -10.37 -1.96 -4.62
N ALA A 69 -10.65 -3.13 -4.06
CA ALA A 69 -9.98 -4.37 -4.43
C ALA A 69 -10.09 -4.69 -5.93
N SER A 70 -11.23 -4.38 -6.55
CA SER A 70 -11.47 -4.74 -7.95
C SER A 70 -10.75 -3.77 -8.89
N LYS A 71 -10.73 -2.47 -8.56
CA LYS A 71 -9.98 -1.46 -9.29
C LYS A 71 -8.48 -1.71 -9.16
N ASP A 72 -7.99 -1.96 -7.95
CA ASP A 72 -6.57 -2.14 -7.66
C ASP A 72 -6.06 -3.45 -8.29
N LEU A 73 -6.88 -4.51 -8.34
CA LEU A 73 -6.54 -5.73 -9.05
C LEU A 73 -6.40 -5.50 -10.56
N LYS A 74 -7.32 -4.79 -11.20
CA LYS A 74 -7.20 -4.45 -12.64
C LYS A 74 -5.88 -3.74 -12.94
N GLN A 75 -5.51 -2.80 -12.08
CA GLN A 75 -4.23 -2.08 -12.20
C GLN A 75 -3.02 -3.01 -11.99
N ALA A 76 -3.09 -3.90 -10.99
CA ALA A 76 -2.03 -4.87 -10.72
C ALA A 76 -1.82 -5.83 -11.91
N ILE A 77 -2.89 -6.34 -12.50
CA ILE A 77 -2.84 -7.21 -13.69
C ILE A 77 -2.22 -6.47 -14.87
N ALA A 78 -2.62 -5.22 -15.13
CA ALA A 78 -2.03 -4.40 -16.18
C ALA A 78 -0.52 -4.22 -15.98
N ASN A 79 -0.06 -4.19 -14.73
CA ASN A 79 1.34 -4.08 -14.33
C ASN A 79 2.04 -5.44 -14.18
N LYS A 80 1.38 -6.56 -14.51
CA LYS A 80 1.87 -7.93 -14.32
C LYS A 80 2.25 -8.27 -12.87
N ASP A 81 1.60 -7.62 -11.89
CA ASP A 81 1.75 -7.94 -10.46
C ASP A 81 0.65 -8.94 -10.04
N PHE A 82 1.02 -10.22 -9.97
CA PHE A 82 0.12 -11.31 -9.59
C PHE A 82 0.31 -11.77 -8.14
N ARG A 83 1.00 -10.99 -7.30
CA ARG A 83 1.26 -11.37 -5.92
C ARG A 83 0.00 -11.27 -5.07
N PHE A 84 -0.24 -12.28 -4.24
CA PHE A 84 -1.34 -12.29 -3.27
C PHE A 84 -1.05 -11.38 -2.08
N PHE A 85 -2.10 -10.77 -1.55
CA PHE A 85 -2.01 -10.08 -0.26
C PHE A 85 -2.01 -11.10 0.89
N VAL A 86 -1.04 -10.94 1.79
CA VAL A 86 -0.90 -11.76 2.99
C VAL A 86 -0.88 -10.87 4.24
N LEU A 87 -1.45 -11.38 5.32
CA LEU A 87 -1.35 -10.73 6.62
C LEU A 87 -0.01 -11.04 7.26
N ALA A 88 0.63 -10.03 7.86
CA ALA A 88 1.90 -10.15 8.56
C ALA A 88 1.71 -10.75 9.95
N ALA A 89 1.16 -11.96 10.00
CA ALA A 89 0.95 -12.73 11.22
C ALA A 89 2.04 -13.78 11.43
N ARG A 90 2.09 -14.35 12.64
CA ARG A 90 3.04 -15.44 13.00
C ARG A 90 3.10 -16.58 11.97
N ALA A 91 1.98 -16.87 11.32
CA ALA A 91 1.92 -17.66 10.10
C ALA A 91 1.25 -16.80 9.01
N PRO A 92 1.81 -16.70 7.79
CA PRO A 92 1.17 -15.95 6.71
C PRO A 92 -0.23 -16.49 6.44
N VAL A 93 -1.23 -15.64 6.64
CA VAL A 93 -2.62 -15.92 6.27
C VAL A 93 -2.88 -15.22 4.94
N VAL A 94 -3.48 -15.94 4.00
CA VAL A 94 -3.91 -15.42 2.70
C VAL A 94 -5.44 -15.28 2.72
N PRO A 95 -6.00 -14.10 3.04
CA PRO A 95 -7.45 -13.96 3.16
C PRO A 95 -8.15 -14.37 1.86
N GLY A 96 -9.25 -15.10 1.98
CA GLY A 96 -10.06 -15.53 0.84
C GLY A 96 -9.57 -16.76 0.08
N VAL A 97 -8.40 -17.31 0.44
CA VAL A 97 -7.81 -18.50 -0.18
C VAL A 97 -7.86 -19.68 0.79
N ASP A 98 -8.14 -20.88 0.27
CA ASP A 98 -8.06 -22.12 1.05
C ASP A 98 -6.63 -22.31 1.59
N PRO A 99 -6.43 -22.46 2.92
CA PRO A 99 -5.12 -22.69 3.51
C PRO A 99 -4.33 -23.86 2.88
N LYS A 100 -5.02 -24.89 2.37
CA LYS A 100 -4.38 -26.03 1.70
C LYS A 100 -3.75 -25.65 0.36
N GLN A 101 -4.28 -24.63 -0.31
CA GLN A 101 -3.82 -24.15 -1.62
C GLN A 101 -2.87 -22.95 -1.51
N ALA A 102 -2.89 -22.26 -0.36
CA ALA A 102 -2.11 -21.04 -0.14
C ALA A 102 -0.62 -21.22 -0.47
N SER A 103 0.03 -22.27 0.04
CA SER A 103 1.46 -22.51 -0.21
C SER A 103 1.81 -22.63 -1.69
N GLU A 104 0.99 -23.36 -2.46
CA GLU A 104 1.19 -23.53 -3.90
C GLU A 104 1.00 -22.21 -4.66
N LEU A 105 -0.08 -21.48 -4.35
CA LEU A 105 -0.37 -20.18 -4.98
C LEU A 105 0.72 -19.15 -4.70
N LEU A 106 1.19 -19.07 -3.45
CA LEU A 106 2.26 -18.15 -3.06
C LEU A 106 3.60 -18.54 -3.71
N SER A 107 3.87 -19.83 -3.88
CA SER A 107 5.07 -20.30 -4.59
C SER A 107 5.06 -19.90 -6.08
N LYS A 108 3.90 -19.99 -6.73
CA LYS A 108 3.75 -19.65 -8.16
C LYS A 108 3.71 -18.14 -8.42
N CYS A 109 2.93 -17.41 -7.62
CA CYS A 109 2.55 -16.03 -7.93
C CYS A 109 3.13 -15.01 -6.95
N GLY A 110 3.76 -15.48 -5.88
CA GLY A 110 4.38 -14.63 -4.86
C GLY A 110 3.37 -13.99 -3.90
N GLN A 111 3.90 -13.21 -2.97
CA GLN A 111 3.15 -12.55 -1.92
C GLN A 111 3.58 -11.09 -1.75
N LYS A 112 2.68 -10.28 -1.18
CA LYS A 112 2.94 -8.93 -0.70
C LYS A 112 2.14 -8.65 0.57
N PHE A 113 2.71 -7.86 1.47
CA PHE A 113 2.07 -7.49 2.72
C PHE A 113 1.24 -6.22 2.56
N LEU A 114 0.19 -6.10 3.36
CA LEU A 114 -0.63 -4.90 3.44
C LEU A 114 0.01 -3.89 4.39
N PRO A 115 0.21 -2.63 3.97
CA PRO A 115 0.76 -1.59 4.85
C PRO A 115 -0.11 -1.38 6.09
N GLY A 116 0.53 -1.29 7.27
CA GLY A 116 -0.17 -1.07 8.53
C GLY A 116 -0.95 -2.27 9.07
N MET A 117 -0.83 -3.47 8.48
CA MET A 117 -1.58 -4.67 8.88
C MET A 117 -0.71 -5.73 9.56
N GLY A 118 -0.27 -5.43 10.78
CA GLY A 118 0.42 -6.38 11.66
C GLY A 118 -0.53 -7.11 12.63
N ASP A 119 0.08 -7.83 13.58
CA ASP A 119 -0.61 -8.59 14.63
C ASP A 119 -1.19 -7.72 15.76
N VAL A 120 -0.75 -6.46 15.88
CA VAL A 120 -1.12 -5.57 17.00
C VAL A 120 -2.26 -4.66 16.59
N LEU A 121 -3.38 -4.73 17.30
CA LEU A 121 -4.46 -3.74 17.25
C LEU A 121 -4.24 -2.71 18.36
N VAL A 122 -4.32 -1.42 18.03
CA VAL A 122 -3.92 -0.33 18.93
C VAL A 122 -5.14 0.29 19.61
N ASP A 123 -6.17 0.61 18.83
CA ASP A 123 -7.44 1.15 19.30
C ASP A 123 -8.60 0.72 18.37
N ASP A 124 -9.81 1.16 18.69
CA ASP A 124 -11.03 0.81 17.96
C ASP A 124 -11.03 1.30 16.51
N GLU A 125 -10.42 2.47 16.21
CA GLU A 125 -10.33 2.94 14.83
C GLU A 125 -9.36 2.07 14.04
N HIS A 126 -8.20 1.74 14.62
CA HIS A 126 -7.25 0.84 14.01
C HIS A 126 -7.89 -0.53 13.75
N ALA A 127 -8.61 -1.10 14.71
CA ALA A 127 -9.31 -2.37 14.55
C ALA A 127 -10.35 -2.34 13.41
N LYS A 128 -11.10 -1.24 13.27
CA LYS A 128 -12.06 -1.06 12.16
C LYS A 128 -11.35 -0.99 10.81
N LEU A 129 -10.25 -0.27 10.71
CA LEU A 129 -9.46 -0.18 9.47
C LEU A 129 -8.78 -1.51 9.15
N HIS A 130 -8.32 -2.23 10.17
CA HIS A 130 -7.73 -3.56 10.03
C HIS A 130 -8.74 -4.55 9.47
N ALA A 131 -9.95 -4.62 10.04
CA ALA A 131 -11.02 -5.46 9.52
C ALA A 131 -11.38 -5.14 8.06
N LYS A 132 -11.43 -3.85 7.70
CA LYS A 132 -11.64 -3.43 6.30
C LYS A 132 -10.48 -3.87 5.39
N GLY A 133 -9.24 -3.81 5.88
CA GLY A 133 -8.07 -4.27 5.14
C GLY A 133 -8.08 -5.78 4.89
N ILE A 134 -8.55 -6.57 5.85
CA ILE A 134 -8.74 -8.03 5.68
C ILE A 134 -9.79 -8.29 4.58
N GLU A 135 -10.91 -7.59 4.61
CA GLU A 135 -11.97 -7.77 3.60
C GLU A 135 -11.50 -7.32 2.20
N TYR A 136 -10.76 -6.22 2.10
CA TYR A 136 -10.09 -5.80 0.87
C TYR A 136 -9.18 -6.91 0.33
N ALA A 137 -8.31 -7.47 1.18
CA ALA A 137 -7.39 -8.52 0.80
C ALA A 137 -8.11 -9.78 0.29
N LYS A 138 -9.18 -10.17 0.99
CA LYS A 138 -10.00 -11.33 0.65
C LYS A 138 -10.62 -11.17 -0.74
N GLN A 139 -11.24 -10.02 -1.01
CA GLN A 139 -11.86 -9.76 -2.31
C GLN A 139 -10.83 -9.74 -3.43
N TYR A 140 -9.68 -9.07 -3.21
CA TYR A 140 -8.59 -9.02 -4.18
C TYR A 140 -8.06 -10.42 -4.50
N ASN A 141 -7.72 -11.20 -3.47
CA ASN A 141 -7.11 -12.52 -3.61
C ASN A 141 -8.05 -13.52 -4.30
N GLN A 142 -9.34 -13.49 -3.97
CA GLN A 142 -10.33 -14.37 -4.61
C GLN A 142 -10.46 -14.10 -6.12
N GLN A 143 -10.42 -12.83 -6.52
CA GLN A 143 -10.48 -12.45 -7.93
C GLN A 143 -9.15 -12.73 -8.67
N LEU A 144 -8.02 -12.67 -7.97
CA LEU A 144 -6.70 -12.96 -8.53
C LEU A 144 -6.45 -14.47 -8.73
N GLN A 145 -7.01 -15.33 -7.88
CA GLN A 145 -6.77 -16.78 -7.87
C GLN A 145 -6.91 -17.49 -9.23
N PRO A 146 -7.96 -17.26 -10.05
CA PRO A 146 -8.05 -17.90 -11.37
C PRO A 146 -6.89 -17.48 -12.30
N MET A 147 -6.43 -16.23 -12.21
CA MET A 147 -5.37 -15.71 -13.08
C MET A 147 -3.99 -16.29 -12.73
N CYS A 148 -3.73 -16.49 -11.44
CA CYS A 148 -2.50 -17.14 -10.99
C CYS A 148 -2.35 -18.56 -11.56
N SER A 149 -3.47 -19.27 -11.72
CA SER A 149 -3.48 -20.64 -12.25
C SER A 149 -3.18 -20.71 -13.75
N GLU A 150 -3.37 -19.59 -14.48
CA GLU A 150 -3.18 -19.51 -15.94
C GLU A 150 -1.77 -19.03 -16.34
N LEU A 151 -0.98 -18.55 -15.38
CA LEU A 151 0.41 -18.16 -15.63
C LEU A 151 1.23 -19.40 -15.98
N LYS A 152 1.61 -19.51 -17.26
CA LYS A 152 2.60 -20.51 -17.70
C LYS A 152 3.96 -20.12 -17.14
N GLN A 153 4.59 -21.06 -16.42
CA GLN A 153 5.98 -20.96 -15.94
C GLN A 153 6.96 -21.10 -17.10
#